data_AF-A0A0D0CE57-F1
#
_entry.id   AF-A0A0D0CE57-F1
#
_cell.length_a   1.000
_cell.length_b   1.000
_cell.length_c   1.000
_cell.angle_alpha   90.00
_cell.angle_beta   90.00
_cell.angle_gamma   90.00
#
_symmetry.space_group_name_H-M   'P 1'
#
loop_
_entity.id
_entity.type
_entity.pdbx_description
1 polymer ?
#
loop_
_entity_poly.entity_id
_entity_poly.type
_entity_poly.pdbx_seq_one_letter_code
_entity_poly.pdbx_strand_id
1 'polypeptide(L)'
;ILWSKALHGLDDYDADNMLDCLFKSYFLVWVGQHIFLGPSSALGGDAHTTCSCNAILHNMSIVEAEHIAYICMQGRFGVSSKSQWNELNGKLSYCKLYRSIVSFLRDPPDTEWRDKLLKWWNK
;
A
#
# COMPACT_ATOMS: atom_id res chain seq x y z
N ILE A 1 10.13 -1.65 5.20
CA ILE A 1 8.79 -1.06 5.03
C ILE A 1 8.17 -1.44 3.68
N LEU A 2 8.93 -1.42 2.58
CA LEU A 2 8.44 -1.95 1.28
C LEU A 2 8.41 -3.49 1.21
N TRP A 3 9.22 -4.13 2.05
CA TRP A 3 9.32 -5.57 2.22
C TRP A 3 8.61 -5.97 3.52
N SER A 4 7.78 -7.00 3.48
CA SER A 4 7.35 -7.72 4.68
C SER A 4 8.03 -9.08 4.73
N LYS A 5 8.68 -9.33 5.87
CA LYS A 5 9.16 -10.63 6.30
C LYS A 5 8.19 -11.30 7.29
N ALA A 6 7.00 -10.73 7.51
CA ALA A 6 6.06 -11.26 8.48
C ALA A 6 5.12 -12.29 7.82
N LEU A 7 5.61 -13.54 7.85
CA LEU A 7 4.84 -14.79 7.97
C LEU A 7 4.09 -15.37 6.75
N HIS A 8 4.84 -15.85 5.75
CA HIS A 8 4.81 -17.29 5.48
C HIS A 8 6.08 -17.87 6.15
N GLY A 9 6.08 -19.13 6.56
CA GLY A 9 7.21 -19.74 7.27
C GLY A 9 8.56 -19.34 6.67
N LEU A 10 9.59 -19.21 7.52
CA LEU A 10 10.95 -18.76 7.18
C LEU A 10 11.63 -19.54 6.01
N ASP A 11 10.95 -20.54 5.46
CA ASP A 11 11.37 -21.46 4.40
C ASP A 11 10.97 -21.05 2.96
N ASP A 12 10.05 -20.10 2.75
CA ASP A 12 9.58 -19.72 1.39
C ASP A 12 10.22 -18.40 0.89
N TYR A 13 11.42 -18.06 1.38
CA TYR A 13 12.18 -16.97 0.78
C TYR A 13 12.81 -17.48 -0.52
N ASP A 14 12.06 -17.38 -1.61
CA ASP A 14 12.62 -17.57 -2.93
C ASP A 14 13.45 -16.34 -3.30
N ALA A 15 14.77 -16.46 -3.14
CA ALA A 15 15.72 -15.41 -3.50
C ALA A 15 15.63 -15.05 -5.00
N ASP A 16 15.14 -15.97 -5.84
CA ASP A 16 14.92 -15.74 -7.27
C ASP A 16 13.68 -14.88 -7.55
N ASN A 17 12.70 -14.82 -6.65
CA ASN A 17 11.42 -14.12 -6.86
C ASN A 17 11.12 -13.02 -5.83
N MET A 18 12.14 -12.21 -5.51
CA MET A 18 12.02 -11.05 -4.62
C MET A 18 10.80 -10.16 -4.94
N LEU A 19 10.46 -9.92 -6.20
CA LEU A 19 9.34 -9.05 -6.55
C LEU A 19 8.00 -9.55 -6.00
N ASP A 20 7.78 -10.85 -5.84
CA ASP A 20 6.43 -11.37 -5.57
C ASP A 20 5.86 -10.94 -4.21
N CYS A 21 6.72 -10.66 -3.23
CA CYS A 21 6.32 -10.13 -1.92
C CYS A 21 6.35 -8.59 -1.82
N LEU A 22 6.85 -7.90 -2.84
CA LEU A 22 6.96 -6.45 -2.84
C LEU A 22 5.56 -5.81 -2.92
N PHE A 23 5.29 -4.82 -2.06
CA PHE A 23 4.00 -4.14 -1.92
C PHE A 23 2.81 -4.97 -1.41
N LYS A 24 3.01 -6.25 -1.03
CA LYS A 24 1.94 -7.13 -0.49
C LYS A 24 2.02 -7.36 1.02
N SER A 25 2.68 -6.47 1.76
CA SER A 25 2.79 -6.64 3.22
C SER A 25 1.46 -6.45 3.94
N TYR A 26 1.21 -7.26 4.97
CA TYR A 26 0.04 -7.11 5.85
C TYR A 26 -0.07 -5.71 6.48
N PHE A 27 1.08 -5.13 6.83
CA PHE A 27 1.18 -3.75 7.29
C PHE A 27 0.63 -2.75 6.27
N LEU A 28 1.00 -2.87 4.98
CA LEU A 28 0.48 -1.99 3.94
C LEU A 28 -1.03 -2.22 3.71
N VAL A 29 -1.52 -3.46 3.80
CA VAL A 29 -2.96 -3.74 3.73
C VAL A 29 -3.70 -2.97 4.82
N TRP A 30 -3.24 -3.05 6.07
CA TRP A 30 -3.84 -2.31 7.18
C TRP A 30 -3.81 -0.81 6.97
N VAL A 31 -2.69 -0.26 6.52
CA VAL A 31 -2.58 1.17 6.20
C VAL A 31 -3.59 1.55 5.11
N GLY A 32 -3.74 0.74 4.06
CA GLY A 32 -4.72 0.96 3.00
C GLY A 32 -6.16 0.95 3.50
N GLN A 33 -6.50 -0.04 4.34
CA GLN A 33 -7.82 -0.12 4.97
C GLN A 33 -8.10 1.10 5.85
N HIS A 34 -7.14 1.54 6.67
CA HIS A 34 -7.30 2.73 7.51
C HIS A 34 -7.42 4.04 6.72
N ILE A 35 -6.79 4.14 5.55
CA ILE A 35 -6.85 5.33 4.70
C ILE A 35 -8.14 5.37 3.89
N PHE A 36 -8.49 4.28 3.21
CA PHE A 36 -9.52 4.28 2.19
C PHE A 36 -10.87 3.74 2.70
N LEU A 37 -10.86 2.82 3.65
CA LEU A 37 -12.06 2.18 4.17
C LEU A 37 -12.51 2.79 5.49
N GLY A 38 -13.81 2.69 5.75
CA GLY A 38 -14.38 3.04 7.05
C GLY A 38 -14.14 1.91 8.07
N PRO A 39 -14.19 2.22 9.38
CA PRO A 39 -13.93 1.24 10.44
C PRO A 39 -14.81 -0.01 10.37
N SER A 40 -16.06 0.12 9.91
CA SER A 40 -16.99 -1.02 9.76
C SER A 40 -16.67 -1.90 8.54
N SER A 41 -16.23 -1.30 7.43
CA SER A 41 -15.89 -2.02 6.20
C SER A 41 -14.53 -2.72 6.25
N ALA A 42 -13.58 -2.20 7.04
CA ALA A 42 -12.27 -2.81 7.24
C ALA A 42 -12.33 -4.15 8.01
N LEU A 43 -13.35 -4.34 8.85
CA LEU A 43 -13.53 -5.52 9.71
C LEU A 43 -14.50 -6.57 9.15
N GLY A 44 -15.05 -6.35 7.94
CA GLY A 44 -15.94 -7.31 7.27
C GLY A 44 -17.33 -7.48 7.92
N GLY A 45 -17.74 -6.54 8.77
CA GLY A 45 -19.08 -6.55 9.39
C GLY A 45 -20.09 -5.73 8.57
N ASP A 46 -21.38 -5.99 8.80
CA ASP A 46 -22.48 -5.21 8.22
C ASP A 46 -22.32 -3.73 8.58
N ALA A 47 -22.02 -2.92 7.57
CA ALA A 47 -21.61 -1.54 7.75
C ALA A 47 -22.81 -0.62 7.99
N HIS A 48 -23.11 -0.31 9.25
CA HIS A 48 -23.89 0.87 9.61
C HIS A 48 -22.96 2.09 9.72
N THR A 49 -22.68 2.78 8.61
CA THR A 49 -21.85 4.00 8.62
C THR A 49 -22.71 5.26 8.48
N THR A 50 -22.57 6.21 9.41
CA THR A 50 -23.14 7.57 9.35
C THR A 50 -22.32 8.54 8.48
N CYS A 51 -21.16 8.11 7.95
CA CYS A 51 -20.28 8.91 7.10
C CYS A 51 -19.63 8.02 6.02
N SER A 52 -19.59 8.48 4.78
CA SER A 52 -18.97 7.78 3.64
C SER A 52 -17.47 7.63 3.82
N CYS A 53 -16.91 6.45 3.51
CA CYS A 53 -15.46 6.25 3.53
C CYS A 53 -14.74 6.99 2.39
N ASN A 54 -13.42 7.17 2.51
CA ASN A 54 -12.62 7.89 1.52
C ASN A 54 -12.66 7.22 0.13
N ALA A 55 -12.78 5.90 0.05
CA ALA A 55 -12.97 5.21 -1.22
C ALA A 55 -14.25 5.68 -1.94
N ILE A 56 -15.37 5.81 -1.22
CA ILE A 56 -16.63 6.32 -1.78
C ILE A 56 -16.49 7.79 -2.19
N LEU A 57 -15.86 8.62 -1.33
CA LEU A 57 -15.67 10.05 -1.60
C LEU A 57 -14.84 10.31 -2.85
N HIS A 58 -13.84 9.46 -3.11
CA HIS A 58 -12.97 9.56 -4.27
C HIS A 58 -13.45 8.71 -5.46
N ASN A 59 -14.64 8.09 -5.37
CA ASN A 59 -15.18 7.16 -6.37
C ASN A 59 -14.17 6.05 -6.76
N MET A 60 -13.41 5.58 -5.76
CA MET A 60 -12.38 4.57 -5.87
C MET A 60 -13.04 3.19 -5.84
N SER A 61 -13.25 2.60 -7.02
CA SER A 61 -13.73 1.23 -7.18
C SER A 61 -12.61 0.21 -7.32
N ILE A 62 -11.41 0.67 -7.69
CA ILE A 62 -10.22 -0.16 -7.88
C ILE A 62 -8.99 0.49 -7.23
N VAL A 63 -8.09 -0.35 -6.73
CA VAL A 63 -6.75 0.02 -6.27
C VAL A 63 -5.82 0.09 -7.48
N GLU A 64 -5.39 1.31 -7.78
CA GLU A 64 -4.37 1.62 -8.81
C GLU A 64 -2.98 1.83 -8.20
N ALA A 65 -1.96 2.01 -9.05
CA ALA A 65 -0.57 2.23 -8.65
C ALA A 65 -0.39 3.44 -7.71
N GLU A 66 -1.15 4.50 -7.95
CA GLU A 66 -1.18 5.75 -7.20
C GLU A 66 -1.62 5.51 -5.76
N HIS A 67 -2.62 4.63 -5.57
CA HIS A 67 -3.12 4.27 -4.26
C HIS A 67 -2.09 3.46 -3.49
N ILE A 68 -1.45 2.46 -4.14
CA ILE A 68 -0.36 1.68 -3.52
C ILE A 68 0.82 2.57 -3.13
N ALA A 69 1.21 3.51 -3.99
CA ALA A 69 2.26 4.48 -3.70
C ALA A 69 1.91 5.38 -2.50
N TYR A 70 0.65 5.82 -2.41
CA TYR A 70 0.16 6.60 -1.28
C TYR A 70 0.18 5.80 0.03
N ILE A 71 -0.28 4.55 0.01
CA ILE A 71 -0.23 3.63 1.17
C ILE A 71 1.21 3.45 1.64
N CYS A 72 2.15 3.20 0.73
CA CYS A 72 3.57 3.04 1.08
C CYS A 72 4.17 4.28 1.72
N MET A 73 3.82 5.45 1.19
CA MET A 73 4.24 6.74 1.70
C MET A 73 3.71 6.97 3.12
N GLN A 74 2.42 6.72 3.34
CA GLN A 74 1.77 6.88 4.65
C GLN A 74 2.26 5.85 5.68
N GLY A 75 2.40 4.58 5.28
CA GLY A 75 2.95 3.54 6.13
C GLY A 75 4.39 3.86 6.56
N ARG A 76 5.19 4.44 5.67
CA ARG A 76 6.54 4.93 6.01
C ARG A 76 6.50 6.08 7.01
N PHE A 77 5.59 7.02 6.84
CA PHE A 77 5.43 8.14 7.77
C PHE A 77 4.98 7.67 9.16
N GLY A 78 4.02 6.75 9.23
CA GLY A 78 3.53 6.18 10.49
C GLY A 78 4.60 5.42 11.29
N VAL A 79 5.62 4.88 10.63
CA VAL A 79 6.79 4.25 11.30
C VAL A 79 7.89 5.28 11.62
N SER A 80 7.82 6.49 11.07
CA SER A 80 8.81 7.53 11.34
C SER A 80 8.59 8.17 12.71
N SER A 81 9.66 8.66 13.34
CA SER A 81 9.58 9.40 14.61
C SER A 81 9.07 10.85 14.45
N LYS A 82 8.59 11.23 13.27
CA LYS A 82 8.09 12.58 12.99
C LYS A 82 6.64 12.70 13.45
N SER A 83 6.36 13.70 14.28
CA SER A 83 5.01 13.99 14.77
C SER A 83 4.14 14.76 13.78
N GLN A 84 4.74 15.38 12.77
CA GLN A 84 4.04 16.17 11.76
C GLN A 84 4.48 15.77 10.35
N TRP A 85 3.52 15.80 9.45
CA TRP A 85 3.77 15.59 8.03
C TRP A 85 4.63 16.74 7.47
N ASN A 86 5.68 16.37 6.73
CA ASN A 86 6.48 17.29 5.95
C ASN A 86 6.93 16.57 4.69
N GLU A 87 6.93 17.24 3.55
CA GLU A 87 7.43 16.69 2.27
C GLU A 87 8.86 16.11 2.38
N LEU A 88 9.68 16.69 3.25
CA LEU A 88 11.04 16.25 3.54
C LEU A 88 11.09 15.55 4.90
N ASN A 89 11.35 14.24 4.90
CA ASN A 89 11.73 13.50 6.10
C ASN A 89 13.25 13.33 6.15
N GLY A 90 13.94 14.35 6.66
CA GLY A 90 15.40 14.40 6.68
C GLY A 90 15.96 14.48 5.27
N LYS A 91 16.62 13.41 4.81
CA LYS A 91 17.17 13.31 3.44
C LYS A 91 16.18 12.72 2.41
N LEU A 92 15.06 12.14 2.85
CA LEU A 92 14.12 11.46 1.93
C LEU A 92 12.88 12.34 1.68
N SER A 93 12.66 12.67 0.41
CA SER A 93 11.45 13.35 -0.05
C SER A 93 10.33 12.33 -0.28
N TYR A 94 9.18 12.53 0.37
CA TYR A 94 7.99 11.69 0.15
C TYR A 94 7.42 11.87 -1.26
N CYS A 95 7.49 13.08 -1.82
CA CYS A 95 7.13 13.33 -3.21
C CYS A 95 8.00 12.51 -4.18
N LYS A 96 9.32 12.45 -3.95
CA LYS A 96 10.21 11.61 -4.78
C LYS A 96 9.88 10.13 -4.61
N LEU A 97 9.69 9.65 -3.37
CA LEU A 97 9.32 8.27 -3.10
C LEU A 97 8.02 7.87 -3.82
N TYR A 98 6.99 8.70 -3.72
CA TYR A 98 5.72 8.47 -4.39
C TYR A 98 5.87 8.39 -5.90
N ARG A 99 6.52 9.38 -6.52
CA ARG A 99 6.75 9.40 -7.97
C ARG A 99 7.57 8.20 -8.43
N SER A 100 8.58 7.79 -7.65
CA SER A 100 9.39 6.60 -7.96
C SER A 100 8.56 5.32 -7.90
N ILE A 101 7.68 5.15 -6.90
CA ILE A 101 6.81 3.96 -6.81
C ILE A 101 5.79 3.95 -7.96
N VAL A 102 5.14 5.09 -8.23
CA VAL A 102 4.18 5.19 -9.35
C VAL A 102 4.88 4.90 -10.67
N SER A 103 6.06 5.48 -10.91
CA SER A 103 6.83 5.21 -12.13
C SER A 103 7.21 3.73 -12.24
N PHE A 104 7.63 3.11 -11.13
CA PHE A 104 7.99 1.69 -11.11
C PHE A 104 6.80 0.76 -11.36
N LEU A 105 5.61 1.11 -10.89
CA LEU A 105 4.39 0.32 -11.13
C LEU A 105 3.78 0.58 -12.51
N ARG A 106 3.96 1.77 -13.09
CA ARG A 106 3.50 2.09 -14.45
C ARG A 106 4.41 1.51 -15.53
N ASP A 107 5.72 1.49 -15.28
CA ASP A 107 6.74 0.92 -16.16
C ASP A 107 7.51 -0.19 -15.41
N PRO A 108 6.86 -1.34 -15.14
CA PRO A 108 7.47 -2.39 -14.35
C PRO A 108 8.48 -3.19 -15.18
N PRO A 109 9.54 -3.73 -14.56
CA PRO A 109 10.44 -4.66 -15.22
C PRO A 109 9.74 -5.97 -15.64
N ASP A 110 8.67 -6.34 -14.94
CA ASP A 110 7.81 -7.48 -15.24
C ASP A 110 6.34 -7.05 -15.17
N THR A 111 5.67 -7.09 -16.32
CA THR A 111 4.26 -6.72 -16.46
C THR A 111 3.33 -7.77 -15.85
N GLU A 112 3.68 -9.05 -15.93
CA GLU A 112 2.87 -10.15 -15.37
C GLU A 112 2.85 -10.06 -13.84
N TRP A 113 4.01 -9.78 -13.24
CA TRP A 113 4.12 -9.52 -11.81
C TRP A 113 3.24 -8.34 -11.37
N ARG A 114 3.28 -7.21 -12.08
CA ARG A 114 2.43 -6.04 -11.76
C ARG A 114 0.95 -6.39 -11.82
N ASP A 115 0.53 -7.13 -12.85
CA ASP A 115 -0.88 -7.48 -13.02
C ASP A 115 -1.35 -8.44 -11.93
N LYS A 116 -0.50 -9.39 -11.52
CA LYS A 116 -0.75 -10.23 -10.34
C LYS A 116 -0.87 -9.40 -9.06
N LEU A 117 -0.02 -8.39 -8.88
CA LEU A 117 -0.07 -7.46 -7.74
C LEU A 117 -1.37 -6.66 -7.71
N LEU A 118 -1.74 -6.01 -8.82
CA LEU A 118 -2.98 -5.23 -8.91
C LEU A 118 -4.22 -6.12 -8.75
N LYS A 119 -4.20 -7.33 -9.33
CA LYS A 119 -5.26 -8.31 -9.13
C LYS A 119 -5.37 -8.73 -7.67
N TRP A 120 -4.26 -8.88 -6.95
CA TRP A 120 -4.26 -9.24 -5.53
C TRP A 120 -4.88 -8.14 -4.66
N TRP A 121 -4.58 -6.87 -4.94
CA TRP A 121 -5.15 -5.72 -4.21
C TRP A 121 -6.64 -5.48 -4.49
N ASN A 122 -7.16 -5.97 -5.62
CA ASN A 122 -8.55 -5.81 -6.05
C ASN A 122 -9.38 -7.10 -5.90
N LYS A 123 -8.95 -8.02 -5.03
CA LYS A 123 -9.74 -9.17 -4.60
C LYS A 123 -10.66 -8.78 -3.45
#